data_AF-A0A835Y8S1-F1
#
_entry.id   AF-A0A835Y8S1-F1
#
_cell.length_a   1.000
_cell.length_b   1.000
_cell.length_c   1.000
_cell.angle_alpha   90.00
_cell.angle_beta   90.00
_cell.angle_gamma   90.00
#
_symmetry.space_group_name_H-M   'P 1'
#
loop_
_entity.id
_entity.type
_entity.pdbx_description
1 polymer ?
#
loop_
_entity_poly.entity_id
_entity_poly.type
_entity_poly.pdbx_seq_one_letter_code
_entity_poly.pdbx_strand_id
1 'polypeptide(L)'
;MAVKGSVSTHEDGKTEACWHRISNKSKRSIRGLWVDFNGDEAEYFQLEAGHATPQMTYTTHLWRLRYKDTGELVGEYAGPSAELEVQPSGGLSVRSWSVASPQPKPEWGEYRKRGSALGIEIWAYDCVLPRAVRIAEQVVGRMLELSPPEVVRRLVAGGAKVAIIGRHQVTTDIPAHSFMRWAEGGRDTDTTTRGLGGTGQNPVTSCGEENLIMQDDKWYTSENILVHEFGHTVMNIGLSAEDRAAIKQLYDAAYRAGLYDREAYIMENEDEYWAEGTQAWFHATIRTDVTGGVTTRDKLKARDPGLAAMMARAYGDGPWRYPHDSPGQFRERSPSRTADPAASSATAPGVSASVFPEEPSSVPTLSAPGVEDGMERSRLAASAAGGGAGGCLGTCMPGASGGRGASPGCGTAVWATLRDAIVGQAAHPMSKLS
;
A
#
# COMPACT_ATOMS: atom_id res chain seq x y z
N MET A 1 38.26 23.02 9.72
CA MET A 1 37.21 22.26 10.45
C MET A 1 35.93 22.42 9.66
N ALA A 2 35.21 21.33 9.37
CA ALA A 2 33.83 21.47 8.92
C ALA A 2 32.97 21.93 10.10
N VAL A 3 31.99 22.81 9.86
CA VAL A 3 30.94 23.07 10.83
C VAL A 3 30.13 21.78 10.94
N LYS A 4 29.99 21.20 12.14
CA LYS A 4 28.97 20.17 12.36
C LYS A 4 27.62 20.84 12.07
N GLY A 5 26.96 20.42 11.00
CA GLY A 5 25.61 20.88 10.69
C GLY A 5 24.65 20.51 11.82
N SER A 6 23.49 21.16 11.83
CA SER A 6 22.35 20.72 12.63
C SER A 6 22.03 19.26 12.29
N VAL A 7 21.72 18.46 13.31
CA VAL A 7 21.37 17.03 13.23
C VAL A 7 20.09 16.78 14.04
N SER A 8 19.41 15.64 13.84
CA SER A 8 18.35 15.24 14.78
C SER A 8 18.92 14.92 16.16
N THR A 9 18.11 15.12 17.20
CA THR A 9 18.42 14.67 18.56
C THR A 9 17.25 13.86 19.12
N HIS A 10 17.50 13.09 20.17
CA HIS A 10 16.47 12.42 20.97
C HIS A 10 16.77 12.67 22.44
N GLU A 11 15.80 13.15 23.20
CA GLU A 11 15.91 13.30 24.65
C GLU A 11 14.62 12.81 25.32
N ASP A 12 14.76 11.81 26.19
CA ASP A 12 13.64 11.13 26.83
C ASP A 12 12.76 12.12 27.61
N GLY A 13 11.47 12.16 27.29
CA GLY A 13 10.52 13.10 27.91
C GLY A 13 10.58 14.55 27.39
N LYS A 14 11.34 14.83 26.32
CA LYS A 14 11.27 16.12 25.59
C LYS A 14 11.06 15.97 24.08
N THR A 15 11.47 14.85 23.50
CA THR A 15 11.13 14.48 22.12
C THR A 15 9.65 14.05 22.07
N GLU A 16 8.79 14.93 21.57
CA GLU A 16 7.34 14.71 21.45
C GLU A 16 6.97 14.43 19.99
N ALA A 17 5.96 13.58 19.75
CA ALA A 17 5.46 13.33 18.39
C ALA A 17 4.66 14.55 17.88
N CYS A 18 4.98 15.03 16.69
CA CYS A 18 4.37 16.21 16.07
C CYS A 18 4.03 15.97 14.59
N TRP A 19 3.29 16.90 14.00
CA TRP A 19 2.92 16.86 12.58
C TRP A 19 3.39 18.12 11.87
N HIS A 20 4.08 17.94 10.75
CA HIS A 20 4.38 19.03 9.83
C HIS A 20 3.47 18.96 8.62
N ARG A 21 2.98 20.11 8.15
CA ARG A 21 2.40 20.24 6.81
C ARG A 21 3.42 20.89 5.91
N ILE A 22 4.01 20.14 4.99
CA ILE A 22 4.94 20.71 4.02
C ILE A 22 4.14 21.09 2.79
N SER A 23 4.17 22.35 2.39
CA SER A 23 3.45 22.85 1.22
C SER A 23 4.39 23.58 0.26
N ASN A 24 4.35 23.21 -1.02
CA ASN A 24 5.24 23.75 -2.04
C ASN A 24 4.48 24.76 -2.90
N LYS A 25 4.60 26.06 -2.59
CA LYS A 25 4.00 27.14 -3.39
C LYS A 25 5.02 27.78 -4.36
N SER A 26 6.18 27.15 -4.54
CA SER A 26 7.13 27.49 -5.61
C SER A 26 6.78 26.81 -6.94
N LYS A 27 7.54 27.14 -7.99
CA LYS A 27 7.44 26.52 -9.33
C LYS A 27 8.39 25.33 -9.54
N ARG A 28 9.13 24.92 -8.50
CA ARG A 28 10.16 23.86 -8.57
C ARG A 28 9.78 22.74 -7.61
N SER A 29 9.96 21.50 -8.03
CA SER A 29 9.80 20.32 -7.17
C SER A 29 10.82 20.36 -6.03
N ILE A 30 10.43 19.94 -4.83
CA ILE A 30 11.32 19.83 -3.66
C ILE A 30 11.45 18.37 -3.20
N ARG A 31 12.43 18.11 -2.34
CA ARG A 31 12.58 16.86 -1.60
C ARG A 31 12.60 17.14 -0.10
N GLY A 32 11.93 16.30 0.67
CA GLY A 32 11.95 16.28 2.13
C GLY A 32 12.94 15.27 2.64
N LEU A 33 13.96 15.74 3.34
CA LEU A 33 15.04 14.92 3.89
C LEU A 33 15.00 14.99 5.40
N TRP A 34 15.02 13.84 6.06
CA TRP A 34 15.32 13.75 7.48
C TRP A 34 16.84 13.71 7.65
N VAL A 35 17.38 14.56 8.51
CA VAL A 35 18.79 14.52 8.89
C VAL A 35 18.89 13.68 10.15
N ASP A 36 19.60 12.55 10.11
CA ASP A 36 19.62 11.59 11.21
C ASP A 36 20.43 12.08 12.43
N PHE A 37 20.69 11.20 13.41
CA PHE A 37 21.45 11.51 14.62
C PHE A 37 22.98 11.63 14.38
N ASN A 38 23.49 11.11 13.25
CA ASN A 38 24.89 11.21 12.83
C ASN A 38 25.14 12.46 11.96
N GLY A 39 24.12 12.88 11.21
CA GLY A 39 24.12 13.99 10.27
C GLY A 39 23.86 13.59 8.82
N ASP A 40 23.54 12.33 8.55
CA ASP A 40 23.28 11.79 7.22
C ASP A 40 21.85 12.14 6.75
N GLU A 41 21.69 12.44 5.46
CA GLU A 41 20.40 12.80 4.86
C GLU A 41 19.67 11.58 4.30
N ALA A 42 18.49 11.26 4.86
CA ALA A 42 17.56 10.26 4.34
C ALA A 42 16.39 10.93 3.63
N GLU A 43 16.19 10.66 2.34
CA GLU A 43 15.07 11.20 1.55
C GLU A 43 13.77 10.43 1.87
N TYR A 44 12.74 11.14 2.34
CA TYR A 44 11.45 10.55 2.72
C TYR A 44 10.32 10.84 1.73
N PHE A 45 10.36 12.01 1.06
CA PHE A 45 9.34 12.37 0.07
C PHE A 45 9.87 13.34 -0.97
N GLN A 46 9.21 13.37 -2.13
CA GLN A 46 9.33 14.42 -3.13
C GLN A 46 7.98 15.13 -3.27
N LEU A 47 7.99 16.46 -3.41
CA LEU A 47 6.78 17.28 -3.45
C LEU A 47 6.82 18.24 -4.63
N GLU A 48 5.94 17.99 -5.59
CA GLU A 48 5.84 18.76 -6.84
C GLU A 48 5.24 20.16 -6.62
N ALA A 49 5.35 21.03 -7.62
CA ALA A 49 4.91 22.42 -7.54
C ALA A 49 3.39 22.53 -7.30
N GLY A 50 2.99 23.34 -6.31
CA GLY A 50 1.60 23.53 -5.88
C GLY A 50 1.13 22.56 -4.79
N HIS A 51 1.76 21.40 -4.66
CA HIS A 51 1.30 20.29 -3.81
C HIS A 51 1.56 20.55 -2.31
N ALA A 52 0.92 19.75 -1.45
CA ALA A 52 1.19 19.69 -0.01
C ALA A 52 1.20 18.24 0.48
N THR A 53 1.99 17.94 1.51
CA THR A 53 2.01 16.64 2.18
C THR A 53 2.08 16.79 3.71
N PRO A 54 1.30 16.02 4.48
CA PRO A 54 1.47 15.86 5.92
C PRO A 54 2.63 14.89 6.24
N GLN A 55 3.45 15.23 7.23
CA GLN A 55 4.56 14.40 7.71
C GLN A 55 4.46 14.24 9.23
N MET A 56 4.29 12.99 9.69
CA MET A 56 4.45 12.66 11.10
C MET A 56 5.93 12.66 11.45
N THR A 57 6.32 13.27 12.57
CA THR A 57 7.70 13.30 13.02
C THR A 57 7.78 13.60 14.53
N TYR A 58 8.93 14.06 15.02
CA TYR A 58 9.10 14.47 16.41
C TYR A 58 9.72 15.86 16.53
N THR A 59 9.50 16.53 17.67
CA THR A 59 9.95 17.91 17.94
C THR A 59 11.45 18.15 17.82
N THR A 60 12.25 17.10 17.88
CA THR A 60 13.73 17.14 17.78
C THR A 60 14.27 16.49 16.50
N HIS A 61 13.39 16.08 15.58
CA HIS A 61 13.79 15.58 14.26
C HIS A 61 14.00 16.75 13.30
N LEU A 62 15.20 16.83 12.72
CA LEU A 62 15.54 17.88 11.76
C LEU A 62 15.11 17.49 10.35
N TRP A 63 14.20 18.29 9.80
CA TRP A 63 13.79 18.25 8.41
C TRP A 63 14.55 19.29 7.59
N ARG A 64 15.08 18.86 6.45
CA ARG A 64 15.79 19.69 5.49
C ARG A 64 15.05 19.62 4.16
N LEU A 65 14.64 20.77 3.64
CA LEU A 65 13.97 20.87 2.34
C LEU A 65 14.98 21.33 1.29
N ARG A 66 15.12 20.58 0.20
CA ARG A 66 16.00 20.92 -0.95
C ARG A 66 15.21 20.98 -2.25
N TYR A 67 15.63 21.82 -3.19
CA TYR A 67 15.09 21.76 -4.56
C TYR A 67 15.58 20.47 -5.27
N LYS A 68 14.67 19.78 -5.96
CA LYS A 68 14.91 18.42 -6.51
C LYS A 68 15.95 18.38 -7.62
N ASP A 69 16.00 19.45 -8.40
CA ASP A 69 16.82 19.69 -9.60
C ASP A 69 18.25 20.16 -9.29
N THR A 70 18.45 21.05 -8.30
CA THR A 70 19.79 21.59 -7.95
C THR A 70 20.37 21.12 -6.62
N GLY A 71 19.57 20.50 -5.74
CA GLY A 71 19.99 20.17 -4.36
C GLY A 71 20.17 21.38 -3.43
N GLU A 72 19.89 22.59 -3.93
CA GLU A 72 19.92 23.85 -3.20
C GLU A 72 18.99 23.82 -1.98
N LEU A 73 19.47 24.35 -0.85
CA LEU A 73 18.73 24.39 0.40
C LEU A 73 17.59 25.42 0.34
N VAL A 74 16.37 24.97 0.61
CA VAL A 74 15.17 25.82 0.72
C VAL A 74 14.98 26.31 2.15
N GLY A 75 15.27 25.44 3.13
CA GLY A 75 15.19 25.72 4.55
C GLY A 75 15.29 24.45 5.40
N GLU A 76 15.37 24.64 6.71
CA GLU A 76 15.41 23.58 7.72
C GLU A 76 14.40 23.85 8.82
N TYR A 77 13.86 22.80 9.45
CA TYR A 77 13.03 22.93 10.64
C TYR A 77 13.14 21.71 11.57
N ALA A 78 13.17 21.98 12.87
CA ALA A 78 12.90 21.02 13.95
C ALA A 78 12.06 21.76 15.00
N GLY A 79 10.94 21.19 15.43
CA GLY A 79 10.10 21.81 16.46
C GLY A 79 8.67 21.26 16.53
N PRO A 80 7.77 21.97 17.23
CA PRO A 80 6.35 21.64 17.34
C PRO A 80 5.62 21.54 15.98
N SER A 81 4.36 21.14 16.01
CA SER A 81 3.54 21.04 14.80
C SER A 81 3.45 22.39 14.06
N ALA A 82 3.76 22.35 12.76
CA ALA A 82 4.05 23.54 11.96
C ALA A 82 3.69 23.33 10.49
N GLU A 83 3.30 24.40 9.80
CA GLU A 83 3.22 24.42 8.33
C GLU A 83 4.51 25.05 7.78
N LEU A 84 5.16 24.27 6.91
CA LEU A 84 6.46 24.52 6.29
C LEU A 84 6.21 24.83 4.81
N GLU A 85 5.95 26.10 4.53
CA GLU A 85 5.51 26.57 3.22
C GLU A 85 6.67 27.14 2.40
N VAL A 86 7.09 26.42 1.37
CA VAL A 86 8.10 26.89 0.40
C VAL A 86 7.50 27.98 -0.46
N GLN A 87 8.09 29.18 -0.38
CA GLN A 87 7.52 30.39 -0.96
C GLN A 87 7.67 30.46 -2.49
N PRO A 88 6.79 31.20 -3.20
CA PRO A 88 6.91 31.45 -4.65
C PRO A 88 8.24 32.07 -5.07
N SER A 89 8.85 32.87 -4.19
CA SER A 89 10.17 33.51 -4.34
C SER A 89 11.35 32.62 -3.95
N GLY A 90 11.10 31.42 -3.42
CA GLY A 90 12.06 30.62 -2.69
C GLY A 90 12.22 31.04 -1.23
N GLY A 91 12.91 30.19 -0.47
CA GLY A 91 12.95 30.23 0.99
C GLY A 91 11.76 29.50 1.65
N LEU A 92 11.90 29.19 2.94
CA LEU A 92 10.91 28.49 3.74
C LEU A 92 10.21 29.45 4.72
N SER A 93 8.88 29.50 4.65
CA SER A 93 8.04 30.11 5.69
C SER A 93 7.62 29.05 6.70
N VAL A 94 7.71 29.36 7.99
CA VAL A 94 7.35 28.46 9.09
C VAL A 94 6.29 29.14 9.95
N ARG A 95 5.14 28.51 10.10
CA ARG A 95 4.04 28.98 10.94
C ARG A 95 3.53 27.86 11.85
N SER A 96 3.13 28.19 13.08
CA SER A 96 2.50 27.23 14.00
C SER A 96 1.25 26.65 13.35
N TRP A 97 1.09 25.33 13.41
CA TRP A 97 -0.01 24.63 12.75
C TRP A 97 -0.51 23.49 13.62
N SER A 98 -1.78 23.59 14.01
CA SER A 98 -2.53 22.53 14.66
C SER A 98 -3.87 22.38 13.96
N VAL A 99 -4.23 21.18 13.56
CA VAL A 99 -5.58 20.87 13.08
C VAL A 99 -6.30 20.07 14.16
N ALA A 100 -7.53 20.45 14.47
CA ALA A 100 -8.39 19.58 15.25
C ALA A 100 -8.67 18.31 14.43
N SER A 101 -8.50 17.13 15.03
CA SER A 101 -8.92 15.87 14.41
C SER A 101 -10.40 15.96 14.03
N PRO A 102 -10.81 15.53 12.82
CA PRO A 102 -12.21 15.47 12.43
C PRO A 102 -13.01 14.73 13.50
N GLN A 103 -14.04 15.37 14.05
CA GLN A 103 -14.87 14.74 15.07
C GLN A 103 -15.75 13.68 14.39
N PRO A 104 -15.77 12.43 14.89
CA PRO A 104 -16.63 11.40 14.31
C PRO A 104 -18.10 11.79 14.50
N LYS A 105 -18.94 11.41 13.54
CA LYS A 105 -20.37 11.69 13.62
C LYS A 105 -20.99 10.88 14.77
N PRO A 106 -21.91 11.42 15.58
CA PRO A 106 -22.47 10.71 16.74
C PRO A 106 -23.10 9.36 16.39
N GLU A 107 -23.70 9.22 15.21
CA GLU A 107 -24.30 7.97 14.72
C GLU A 107 -23.28 6.86 14.39
N TRP A 108 -21.98 7.15 14.39
CA TRP A 108 -20.93 6.14 14.26
C TRP A 108 -20.54 5.50 15.60
N GLY A 109 -20.89 6.12 16.73
CA GLY A 109 -20.46 5.69 18.06
C GLY A 109 -18.94 5.72 18.25
N GLU A 110 -18.41 4.80 19.05
CA GLU A 110 -16.99 4.81 19.44
C GLU A 110 -16.09 4.05 18.45
N TYR A 111 -14.92 4.62 18.13
CA TYR A 111 -13.85 3.89 17.47
C TYR A 111 -13.01 3.12 18.50
N ARG A 112 -13.18 1.80 18.55
CA ARG A 112 -12.48 0.94 19.51
C ARG A 112 -11.99 -0.36 18.87
N LYS A 113 -11.18 -1.11 19.61
CA LYS A 113 -10.88 -2.51 19.31
C LYS A 113 -12.20 -3.31 19.35
N ARG A 114 -12.49 -4.03 18.27
CA ARG A 114 -13.73 -4.81 18.08
C ARG A 114 -13.45 -6.29 17.84
N GLY A 115 -12.21 -6.65 17.47
CA GLY A 115 -11.75 -8.03 17.30
C GLY A 115 -10.21 -8.14 17.35
N SER A 116 -9.69 -9.35 17.17
CA SER A 116 -8.25 -9.60 16.97
C SER A 116 -7.93 -10.99 16.45
N ALA A 117 -6.93 -11.11 15.59
CA ALA A 117 -6.41 -12.38 15.08
C ALA A 117 -4.90 -12.50 15.33
N LEU A 118 -4.45 -13.56 16.02
CA LEU A 118 -3.03 -13.85 16.30
C LEU A 118 -2.23 -12.68 16.90
N GLY A 119 -2.89 -11.81 17.67
CA GLY A 119 -2.32 -10.61 18.29
C GLY A 119 -2.51 -9.31 17.48
N ILE A 120 -2.81 -9.42 16.18
CA ILE A 120 -3.19 -8.28 15.32
C ILE A 120 -4.56 -7.76 15.78
N GLU A 121 -4.67 -6.47 16.08
CA GLU A 121 -5.93 -5.88 16.54
C GLU A 121 -6.81 -5.43 15.39
N ILE A 122 -8.12 -5.64 15.50
CA ILE A 122 -9.11 -5.15 14.53
C ILE A 122 -9.95 -4.06 15.19
N TRP A 123 -9.90 -2.85 14.62
CA TRP A 123 -10.52 -1.64 15.12
C TRP A 123 -11.60 -1.15 14.17
N ALA A 124 -12.70 -0.65 14.73
CA ALA A 124 -13.82 -0.12 13.95
C ALA A 124 -14.71 0.80 14.79
N TYR A 125 -15.47 1.65 14.11
CA TYR A 125 -16.58 2.39 14.70
C TYR A 125 -17.77 1.47 14.99
N ASP A 126 -18.64 1.85 15.93
CA ASP A 126 -19.82 1.06 16.32
C ASP A 126 -20.88 0.90 15.24
N CYS A 127 -20.91 1.79 14.23
CA CYS A 127 -21.71 1.59 13.02
C CYS A 127 -21.27 0.39 12.15
N VAL A 128 -20.05 -0.14 12.31
CA VAL A 128 -19.55 -1.29 11.54
C VAL A 128 -20.16 -2.60 12.04
N LEU A 129 -20.72 -3.37 11.10
CA LEU A 129 -21.37 -4.64 11.32
C LEU A 129 -20.44 -5.65 12.02
N PRO A 130 -20.88 -6.29 13.12
CA PRO A 130 -20.11 -7.35 13.77
C PRO A 130 -19.77 -8.55 12.87
N ARG A 131 -20.46 -8.73 11.73
CA ARG A 131 -20.10 -9.73 10.71
C ARG A 131 -18.80 -9.35 9.98
N ALA A 132 -18.62 -8.08 9.61
CA ALA A 132 -17.42 -7.60 8.92
C ALA A 132 -16.17 -7.77 9.79
N VAL A 133 -16.27 -7.46 11.09
CA VAL A 133 -15.20 -7.68 12.07
C VAL A 133 -14.76 -9.14 12.08
N ARG A 134 -15.69 -10.10 12.21
CA ARG A 134 -15.36 -11.54 12.21
C ARG A 134 -14.76 -12.03 10.90
N ILE A 135 -15.18 -11.48 9.76
CA ILE A 135 -14.58 -11.81 8.47
C ILE A 135 -13.13 -11.30 8.40
N ALA A 136 -12.85 -10.09 8.90
CA ALA A 136 -11.48 -9.58 8.98
C ALA A 136 -10.61 -10.40 9.94
N GLU A 137 -11.16 -10.84 11.10
CA GLU A 137 -10.46 -11.77 12.01
C GLU A 137 -10.13 -13.09 11.31
N GLN A 138 -11.07 -13.64 10.55
CA GLN A 138 -10.88 -14.88 9.80
C GLN A 138 -9.85 -14.72 8.68
N VAL A 139 -9.91 -13.65 7.87
CA VAL A 139 -8.95 -13.40 6.77
C VAL A 139 -7.53 -13.22 7.30
N VAL A 140 -7.32 -12.36 8.31
CA VAL A 140 -5.98 -12.15 8.90
C VAL A 140 -5.48 -13.43 9.58
N GLY A 141 -6.33 -14.11 10.33
CA GLY A 141 -5.99 -15.38 10.98
C GLY A 141 -5.58 -16.46 9.99
N ARG A 142 -6.27 -16.56 8.85
CA ARG A 142 -5.98 -17.53 7.78
C ARG A 142 -4.73 -17.19 6.97
N MET A 143 -4.49 -15.92 6.66
CA MET A 143 -3.26 -15.49 5.97
C MET A 143 -2.01 -15.82 6.78
N LEU A 144 -2.10 -15.70 8.11
CA LEU A 144 -0.99 -15.92 9.03
C LEU A 144 -0.95 -17.31 9.68
N GLU A 145 -1.93 -18.20 9.40
CA GLU A 145 -2.11 -19.50 10.07
C GLU A 145 -0.86 -20.40 9.99
N LEU A 146 -0.11 -20.29 8.90
CA LEU A 146 1.15 -21.03 8.66
C LEU A 146 2.35 -20.10 8.41
N SER A 147 2.24 -18.80 8.71
CA SER A 147 3.38 -17.89 8.66
C SER A 147 4.44 -18.29 9.71
N PRO A 148 5.75 -18.12 9.41
CA PRO A 148 6.79 -18.33 10.42
C PRO A 148 6.53 -17.46 11.67
N PRO A 149 6.68 -17.98 12.90
CA PRO A 149 6.35 -17.23 14.12
C PRO A 149 7.11 -15.89 14.32
N GLU A 150 8.23 -15.68 13.63
CA GLU A 150 8.95 -14.39 13.60
C GLU A 150 8.20 -13.33 12.77
N VAL A 151 7.46 -13.73 11.72
CA VAL A 151 6.63 -12.80 10.91
C VAL A 151 5.50 -12.24 11.78
N VAL A 152 4.78 -13.12 12.46
CA VAL A 152 3.68 -12.73 13.38
C VAL A 152 4.21 -11.91 14.56
N ARG A 153 5.36 -12.30 15.16
CA ARG A 153 5.98 -11.50 16.23
C ARG A 153 6.40 -10.11 15.78
N ARG A 154 6.96 -9.94 14.57
CA ARG A 154 7.31 -8.62 14.03
C ARG A 154 6.10 -7.77 13.70
N LEU A 155 5.03 -8.35 13.16
CA LEU A 155 3.76 -7.64 12.96
C LEU A 155 3.22 -7.08 14.29
N VAL A 156 3.13 -7.92 15.32
CA VAL A 156 2.64 -7.49 16.64
C VAL A 156 3.57 -6.46 17.29
N ALA A 157 4.90 -6.66 17.24
CA ALA A 157 5.88 -5.74 17.82
C ALA A 157 5.95 -4.40 17.07
N GLY A 158 5.73 -4.40 15.75
CA GLY A 158 5.59 -3.19 14.93
C GLY A 158 4.21 -2.52 15.04
N GLY A 159 3.33 -3.00 15.92
CA GLY A 159 2.02 -2.40 16.18
C GLY A 159 1.00 -2.58 15.06
N ALA A 160 1.12 -3.63 14.24
CA ALA A 160 0.23 -3.89 13.10
C ALA A 160 -1.24 -4.06 13.53
N LYS A 161 -2.14 -3.36 12.83
CA LYS A 161 -3.60 -3.39 13.06
C LYS A 161 -4.37 -3.40 11.75
N VAL A 162 -5.64 -3.78 11.81
CA VAL A 162 -6.63 -3.59 10.74
C VAL A 162 -7.71 -2.63 11.20
N ALA A 163 -8.06 -1.65 10.37
CA ALA A 163 -9.20 -0.77 10.54
C ALA A 163 -10.28 -1.10 9.49
N ILE A 164 -11.56 -1.12 9.90
CA ILE A 164 -12.68 -1.30 8.97
C ILE A 164 -13.36 0.04 8.73
N ILE A 165 -13.40 0.47 7.46
CA ILE A 165 -14.07 1.70 7.02
C ILE A 165 -15.55 1.36 6.81
N GLY A 166 -16.43 1.90 7.66
CA GLY A 166 -17.87 1.66 7.55
C GLY A 166 -18.47 2.18 6.23
N ARG A 167 -19.59 1.60 5.81
CA ARG A 167 -20.28 1.90 4.53
C ARG A 167 -20.61 3.39 4.30
N HIS A 168 -20.78 4.17 5.37
CA HIS A 168 -21.09 5.61 5.33
C HIS A 168 -19.96 6.52 5.85
N GLN A 169 -18.75 5.96 5.88
CA GLN A 169 -17.50 6.64 6.21
C GLN A 169 -16.60 6.72 4.95
N VAL A 170 -15.55 7.52 5.00
CA VAL A 170 -14.46 7.58 4.00
C VAL A 170 -13.13 7.18 4.65
N THR A 171 -12.10 6.93 3.84
CA THR A 171 -10.82 6.35 4.29
C THR A 171 -10.17 7.17 5.41
N THR A 172 -10.24 8.51 5.33
CA THR A 172 -9.68 9.41 6.34
C THR A 172 -10.61 9.72 7.53
N ASP A 173 -11.79 9.07 7.64
CA ASP A 173 -12.57 9.01 8.89
C ASP A 173 -11.95 8.05 9.91
N ILE A 174 -11.10 7.11 9.45
CA ILE A 174 -10.26 6.29 10.32
C ILE A 174 -9.23 7.20 11.00
N PRO A 175 -9.12 7.24 12.34
CA PRO A 175 -8.20 8.14 13.03
C PRO A 175 -6.73 7.97 12.61
N ALA A 176 -6.32 6.76 12.26
CA ALA A 176 -4.98 6.46 11.76
C ALA A 176 -4.70 6.99 10.33
N HIS A 177 -5.71 7.38 9.56
CA HIS A 177 -5.56 7.93 8.20
C HIS A 177 -6.03 9.39 8.10
N SER A 178 -6.57 9.97 9.18
CA SER A 178 -7.19 11.30 9.17
C SER A 178 -6.27 12.43 8.73
N PHE A 179 -4.95 12.23 8.81
CA PHE A 179 -3.95 13.18 8.37
C PHE A 179 -3.92 13.40 6.85
N MET A 180 -4.34 12.41 6.05
CA MET A 180 -4.19 12.45 4.59
C MET A 180 -5.08 13.55 3.95
N ARG A 181 -6.11 14.03 4.67
CA ARG A 181 -6.94 15.20 4.29
C ARG A 181 -6.15 16.51 4.16
N TRP A 182 -4.92 16.57 4.65
CA TRP A 182 -4.08 17.78 4.63
C TRP A 182 -3.11 17.82 3.44
N ALA A 183 -3.06 16.75 2.64
CA ALA A 183 -2.35 16.72 1.37
C ALA A 183 -3.07 17.55 0.28
N GLU A 184 -2.32 18.06 -0.68
CA GLU A 184 -2.84 18.77 -1.87
C GLU A 184 -2.11 18.28 -3.12
N GLY A 185 -2.83 18.15 -4.25
CA GLY A 185 -2.26 17.76 -5.55
C GLY A 185 -1.97 16.25 -5.73
N GLY A 186 -2.02 15.46 -4.67
CA GLY A 186 -2.08 14.00 -4.75
C GLY A 186 -3.48 13.49 -5.18
N ARG A 187 -3.63 12.16 -5.23
CA ARG A 187 -4.95 11.52 -5.35
C ARG A 187 -5.79 11.82 -4.11
N ASP A 188 -7.06 12.19 -4.30
CA ASP A 188 -8.01 12.32 -3.19
C ASP A 188 -8.37 10.93 -2.63
N THR A 189 -7.76 10.59 -1.50
CA THR A 189 -7.88 9.28 -0.86
C THR A 189 -9.33 8.91 -0.53
N ASP A 190 -10.18 9.88 -0.18
CA ASP A 190 -11.57 9.64 0.21
C ASP A 190 -12.47 9.31 -1.01
N THR A 191 -12.05 9.67 -2.23
CA THR A 191 -12.79 9.37 -3.48
C THR A 191 -12.08 8.40 -4.43
N THR A 192 -10.85 7.96 -4.14
CA THR A 192 -10.13 6.98 -4.98
C THR A 192 -9.93 5.59 -4.37
N THR A 193 -9.87 5.44 -3.05
CA THR A 193 -9.59 4.14 -2.41
C THR A 193 -10.44 3.90 -1.17
N ARG A 194 -10.68 2.63 -0.84
CA ARG A 194 -11.15 2.15 0.48
C ARG A 194 -10.32 0.96 0.98
N GLY A 195 -9.09 0.86 0.50
CA GLY A 195 -8.01 0.08 1.10
C GLY A 195 -6.79 0.98 1.31
N LEU A 196 -5.99 0.67 2.34
CA LEU A 196 -4.63 1.18 2.51
C LEU A 196 -3.75 0.15 3.21
N GLY A 197 -2.54 -0.05 2.69
CA GLY A 197 -1.51 -0.89 3.29
C GLY A 197 -0.87 -0.25 4.52
N GLY A 198 -0.56 -1.08 5.52
CA GLY A 198 0.21 -0.65 6.69
C GLY A 198 1.69 -0.47 6.35
N THR A 199 2.29 0.59 6.89
CA THR A 199 3.71 0.94 6.72
C THR A 199 4.42 1.00 8.07
N GLY A 200 5.75 1.08 8.07
CA GLY A 200 6.53 1.29 9.30
C GLY A 200 6.28 2.64 10.00
N GLN A 201 5.65 3.61 9.33
CA GLN A 201 5.23 4.88 9.92
C GLN A 201 3.76 4.88 10.36
N ASN A 202 2.91 4.13 9.67
CA ASN A 202 1.49 3.98 9.99
C ASN A 202 1.10 2.50 9.88
N PRO A 203 1.17 1.72 10.98
CA PRO A 203 1.04 0.26 10.95
C PRO A 203 -0.41 -0.23 10.85
N VAL A 204 -1.30 0.59 10.30
CA VAL A 204 -2.75 0.30 10.19
C VAL A 204 -3.08 -0.01 8.74
N THR A 205 -3.38 -1.27 8.44
CA THR A 205 -4.14 -1.62 7.23
C THR A 205 -5.55 -1.07 7.36
N SER A 206 -6.17 -0.60 6.28
CA SER A 206 -7.63 -0.45 6.24
C SER A 206 -8.29 -1.14 5.05
N CYS A 207 -9.58 -1.43 5.20
CA CYS A 207 -10.43 -2.01 4.15
C CYS A 207 -11.90 -1.60 4.33
N GLY A 208 -12.65 -1.56 3.22
CA GLY A 208 -14.06 -1.26 3.19
C GLY A 208 -14.93 -2.38 3.77
N GLU A 209 -15.87 -2.02 4.65
CA GLU A 209 -16.89 -2.94 5.19
C GLU A 209 -17.65 -3.69 4.10
N GLU A 210 -18.03 -2.98 3.03
CA GLU A 210 -18.77 -3.52 1.90
C GLU A 210 -17.98 -4.57 1.10
N ASN A 211 -16.65 -4.45 1.04
CA ASN A 211 -15.78 -5.47 0.43
C ASN A 211 -15.70 -6.72 1.32
N LEU A 212 -15.47 -6.55 2.62
CA LEU A 212 -15.41 -7.67 3.57
C LEU A 212 -16.69 -8.52 3.53
N ILE A 213 -17.87 -7.91 3.56
CA ILE A 213 -19.14 -8.67 3.51
C ILE A 213 -19.59 -9.02 2.09
N MET A 214 -18.90 -8.50 1.07
CA MET A 214 -19.18 -8.64 -0.37
C MET A 214 -20.59 -8.19 -0.80
N GLN A 215 -21.12 -7.12 -0.19
CA GLN A 215 -22.45 -6.56 -0.47
C GLN A 215 -22.36 -5.09 -0.82
N ASP A 216 -22.91 -4.72 -1.98
CA ASP A 216 -22.97 -3.35 -2.54
C ASP A 216 -21.62 -2.64 -2.71
N ASP A 217 -20.52 -3.39 -2.68
CA ASP A 217 -19.22 -2.92 -3.14
C ASP A 217 -19.29 -2.46 -4.60
N LYS A 218 -18.64 -1.33 -4.88
CA LYS A 218 -18.52 -0.67 -6.19
C LYS A 218 -17.07 -0.40 -6.60
N TRP A 219 -16.12 -0.72 -5.72
CA TRP A 219 -14.69 -0.45 -5.85
C TRP A 219 -13.95 -1.75 -6.21
N TYR A 220 -14.18 -2.81 -5.43
CA TYR A 220 -13.37 -4.03 -5.42
C TYR A 220 -14.22 -5.30 -5.62
N THR A 221 -15.23 -5.25 -6.49
CA THR A 221 -16.21 -6.35 -6.67
C THR A 221 -15.59 -7.70 -7.04
N SER A 222 -14.43 -7.67 -7.69
CA SER A 222 -13.69 -8.80 -8.24
C SER A 222 -12.57 -9.30 -7.32
N GLU A 223 -12.42 -8.76 -6.11
CA GLU A 223 -11.30 -9.07 -5.21
C GLU A 223 -11.60 -8.87 -3.72
N ASN A 224 -10.80 -9.46 -2.84
CA ASN A 224 -10.77 -9.09 -1.42
C ASN A 224 -9.59 -8.15 -1.19
N ILE A 225 -9.89 -6.89 -0.88
CA ILE A 225 -8.87 -5.84 -0.76
C ILE A 225 -8.05 -6.00 0.52
N LEU A 226 -8.61 -6.56 1.60
CA LEU A 226 -7.87 -6.81 2.83
C LEU A 226 -6.70 -7.78 2.61
N VAL A 227 -6.81 -8.76 1.69
CA VAL A 227 -5.68 -9.65 1.36
C VAL A 227 -4.53 -8.92 0.66
N HIS A 228 -4.83 -7.93 -0.18
CA HIS A 228 -3.84 -7.06 -0.83
C HIS A 228 -3.15 -6.14 0.20
N GLU A 229 -3.97 -5.38 0.93
CA GLU A 229 -3.53 -4.30 1.82
C GLU A 229 -2.86 -4.83 3.10
N PHE A 230 -3.28 -6.01 3.58
CA PHE A 230 -2.55 -6.72 4.64
C PHE A 230 -1.29 -7.42 4.09
N GLY A 231 -1.26 -7.75 2.79
CA GLY A 231 -0.06 -8.18 2.07
C GLY A 231 1.06 -7.15 2.15
N HIS A 232 0.78 -5.87 1.85
CA HIS A 232 1.72 -4.77 2.07
C HIS A 232 2.21 -4.72 3.53
N THR A 233 1.32 -4.84 4.51
CA THR A 233 1.69 -4.84 5.95
C THR A 233 2.61 -6.00 6.32
N VAL A 234 2.38 -7.18 5.76
CA VAL A 234 3.28 -8.34 5.93
C VAL A 234 4.66 -8.04 5.35
N MET A 235 4.77 -7.43 4.18
CA MET A 235 6.07 -7.00 3.63
C MET A 235 6.73 -5.89 4.46
N ASN A 236 6.00 -4.82 4.77
CA ASN A 236 6.51 -3.62 5.41
C ASN A 236 6.92 -3.82 6.88
N ILE A 237 6.22 -4.70 7.61
CA ILE A 237 6.38 -4.87 9.05
C ILE A 237 6.72 -6.33 9.41
N GLY A 238 6.10 -7.30 8.74
CA GLY A 238 6.26 -8.73 9.03
C GLY A 238 7.53 -9.37 8.47
N LEU A 239 8.12 -8.86 7.39
CA LEU A 239 9.31 -9.42 6.72
C LEU A 239 10.61 -8.74 7.16
N SER A 240 11.76 -9.39 6.91
CA SER A 240 13.08 -8.80 7.20
C SER A 240 13.54 -7.85 6.08
N ALA A 241 14.57 -7.04 6.38
CA ALA A 241 15.25 -6.25 5.36
C ALA A 241 15.87 -7.12 4.25
N GLU A 242 16.33 -8.34 4.56
CA GLU A 242 16.82 -9.33 3.58
C GLU A 242 15.68 -9.82 2.69
N ASP A 243 14.54 -10.20 3.28
CA ASP A 243 13.36 -10.67 2.55
C ASP A 243 12.82 -9.58 1.59
N ARG A 244 12.70 -8.33 2.07
CA ARG A 244 12.30 -7.18 1.23
C ARG A 244 13.31 -6.91 0.11
N ALA A 245 14.61 -7.00 0.40
CA ALA A 245 15.64 -6.83 -0.62
C ALA A 245 15.63 -7.97 -1.66
N ALA A 246 15.21 -9.18 -1.29
CA ALA A 246 14.98 -10.28 -2.22
C ALA A 246 13.73 -10.06 -3.08
N ILE A 247 12.61 -9.60 -2.50
CA ILE A 247 11.40 -9.22 -3.25
C ILE A 247 11.72 -8.12 -4.28
N LYS A 248 12.47 -7.07 -3.90
CA LYS A 248 12.91 -6.06 -4.85
C LYS A 248 13.78 -6.65 -5.97
N GLN A 249 14.73 -7.52 -5.67
CA GLN A 249 15.57 -8.15 -6.70
C GLN A 249 14.77 -9.03 -7.67
N LEU A 250 13.70 -9.66 -7.21
CA LEU A 250 12.75 -10.40 -8.04
C LEU A 250 11.93 -9.46 -8.94
N TYR A 251 11.38 -8.37 -8.39
CA TYR A 251 10.70 -7.31 -9.15
C TYR A 251 11.62 -6.70 -10.23
N ASP A 252 12.83 -6.27 -9.85
CA ASP A 252 13.84 -5.70 -10.74
C ASP A 252 14.26 -6.72 -11.83
N ALA A 253 14.15 -8.03 -11.59
CA ALA A 253 14.36 -9.07 -12.60
C ALA A 253 13.14 -9.27 -13.52
N ALA A 254 11.93 -9.37 -12.96
CA ALA A 254 10.67 -9.52 -13.70
C ALA A 254 10.44 -8.34 -14.66
N TYR A 255 10.69 -7.11 -14.23
CA TYR A 255 10.59 -5.90 -15.03
C TYR A 255 11.59 -5.86 -16.20
N ARG A 256 12.83 -6.30 -15.96
CA ARG A 256 13.86 -6.40 -17.02
C ARG A 256 13.59 -7.53 -18.00
N ALA A 257 13.00 -8.64 -17.54
CA ALA A 257 12.63 -9.77 -18.38
C ALA A 257 11.36 -9.54 -19.20
N GLY A 258 10.51 -8.56 -18.82
CA GLY A 258 9.18 -8.41 -19.40
C GLY A 258 8.26 -9.56 -19.01
N LEU A 259 8.41 -10.10 -17.79
CA LEU A 259 7.65 -11.26 -17.32
C LEU A 259 6.15 -10.97 -17.22
N TYR A 260 5.81 -9.71 -16.99
CA TYR A 260 4.47 -9.12 -16.99
C TYR A 260 4.48 -7.90 -17.93
N ASP A 261 3.30 -7.51 -18.42
CA ASP A 261 3.14 -6.27 -19.18
C ASP A 261 3.48 -5.06 -18.29
N ARG A 262 4.17 -4.04 -18.82
CA ARG A 262 4.70 -2.93 -18.00
C ARG A 262 3.62 -1.99 -17.48
N GLU A 263 2.48 -1.98 -18.16
CA GLU A 263 1.29 -1.21 -17.87
C GLU A 263 0.34 -1.97 -16.92
N ALA A 264 0.66 -3.21 -16.55
CA ALA A 264 -0.07 -3.97 -15.54
C ALA A 264 0.34 -3.52 -14.13
N TYR A 265 -0.64 -3.39 -13.23
CA TYR A 265 -0.46 -2.81 -11.89
C TYR A 265 0.55 -3.57 -11.00
N ILE A 266 0.69 -4.89 -11.19
CA ILE A 266 1.74 -5.73 -10.58
C ILE A 266 3.17 -5.27 -10.91
N MET A 267 3.35 -4.38 -11.90
CA MET A 267 4.62 -3.79 -12.30
C MET A 267 4.75 -2.29 -12.00
N GLU A 268 3.84 -1.68 -11.21
CA GLU A 268 3.96 -0.26 -10.82
C GLU A 268 5.15 -0.03 -9.86
N ASN A 269 5.39 -0.94 -8.91
CA ASN A 269 6.56 -0.99 -8.02
C ASN A 269 6.69 -2.35 -7.30
N GLU A 270 7.78 -2.55 -6.53
CA GLU A 270 8.03 -3.79 -5.78
C GLU A 270 6.99 -4.14 -4.68
N ASP A 271 6.28 -3.15 -4.12
CA ASP A 271 5.27 -3.37 -3.08
C ASP A 271 3.95 -3.88 -3.68
N GLU A 272 3.55 -3.37 -4.84
CA GLU A 272 2.39 -3.85 -5.63
C GLU A 272 2.65 -5.24 -6.21
N TYR A 273 3.85 -5.49 -6.72
CA TYR A 273 4.34 -6.80 -7.15
C TYR A 273 4.15 -7.87 -6.06
N TRP A 274 4.39 -7.50 -4.79
CA TRP A 274 4.13 -8.35 -3.65
C TRP A 274 2.63 -8.48 -3.28
N ALA A 275 1.86 -7.39 -3.32
CA ALA A 275 0.47 -7.40 -2.88
C ALA A 275 -0.47 -8.15 -3.85
N GLU A 276 -0.34 -7.91 -5.15
CA GLU A 276 -1.00 -8.69 -6.21
C GLU A 276 -0.58 -10.17 -6.16
N GLY A 277 0.72 -10.44 -5.95
CA GLY A 277 1.24 -11.78 -5.71
C GLY A 277 0.63 -12.46 -4.47
N THR A 278 0.36 -11.70 -3.41
CA THR A 278 -0.32 -12.16 -2.20
C THR A 278 -1.78 -12.52 -2.50
N GLN A 279 -2.51 -11.69 -3.25
CA GLN A 279 -3.88 -12.03 -3.69
C GLN A 279 -3.88 -13.30 -4.55
N ALA A 280 -2.95 -13.44 -5.50
CA ALA A 280 -2.80 -14.64 -6.30
C ALA A 280 -2.49 -15.88 -5.44
N TRP A 281 -1.60 -15.77 -4.43
CA TRP A 281 -1.25 -16.85 -3.51
C TRP A 281 -2.45 -17.40 -2.72
N PHE A 282 -3.42 -16.55 -2.39
CA PHE A 282 -4.64 -16.92 -1.67
C PHE A 282 -5.90 -17.05 -2.54
N HIS A 283 -5.79 -16.85 -3.87
CA HIS A 283 -6.91 -16.83 -4.82
C HIS A 283 -7.97 -15.75 -4.45
N ALA A 284 -7.50 -14.60 -3.98
CA ALA A 284 -8.32 -13.50 -3.46
C ALA A 284 -8.70 -12.44 -4.52
N THR A 285 -8.52 -12.74 -5.80
CA THR A 285 -8.92 -11.88 -6.92
C THR A 285 -9.28 -12.72 -8.14
N ILE A 286 -10.22 -12.24 -8.97
CA ILE A 286 -10.44 -12.73 -10.35
C ILE A 286 -9.89 -11.76 -11.42
N ARG A 287 -9.38 -10.59 -11.00
CA ARG A 287 -8.90 -9.54 -11.91
C ARG A 287 -7.76 -10.03 -12.81
N THR A 288 -7.90 -9.79 -14.10
CA THR A 288 -6.88 -10.15 -15.10
C THR A 288 -6.08 -8.95 -15.61
N ASP A 289 -6.62 -7.74 -15.42
CA ASP A 289 -6.05 -6.46 -15.85
C ASP A 289 -4.80 -6.05 -15.07
N VAL A 290 -4.75 -6.38 -13.77
CA VAL A 290 -3.66 -5.98 -12.86
C VAL A 290 -2.45 -6.92 -12.88
N THR A 291 -2.65 -8.21 -13.17
CA THR A 291 -1.61 -9.26 -13.08
C THR A 291 -1.27 -9.96 -14.41
N GLY A 292 -1.83 -9.51 -15.53
CA GLY A 292 -1.78 -10.27 -16.79
C GLY A 292 -2.41 -11.66 -16.65
N GLY A 293 -3.46 -11.79 -15.82
CA GLY A 293 -4.22 -13.02 -15.59
C GLY A 293 -3.72 -13.96 -14.50
N VAL A 294 -2.71 -13.61 -13.70
CA VAL A 294 -2.20 -14.42 -12.57
C VAL A 294 -3.10 -14.27 -11.33
N THR A 295 -4.19 -15.03 -11.31
CA THR A 295 -5.22 -14.95 -10.25
C THR A 295 -5.18 -16.09 -9.22
N THR A 296 -4.26 -17.04 -9.37
CA THR A 296 -4.19 -18.24 -8.51
C THR A 296 -2.75 -18.63 -8.16
N ARG A 297 -2.58 -19.42 -7.10
CA ARG A 297 -1.27 -19.87 -6.61
C ARG A 297 -0.53 -20.67 -7.66
N ASP A 298 -1.23 -21.50 -8.41
CA ASP A 298 -0.62 -22.39 -9.40
C ASP A 298 -0.21 -21.62 -10.67
N LYS A 299 -0.99 -20.59 -11.06
CA LYS A 299 -0.57 -19.61 -12.07
C LYS A 299 0.66 -18.82 -11.61
N LEU A 300 0.72 -18.42 -10.35
CA LEU A 300 1.87 -17.70 -9.79
C LEU A 300 3.12 -18.59 -9.79
N LYS A 301 3.02 -19.83 -9.28
CA LYS A 301 4.10 -20.83 -9.32
C LYS A 301 4.58 -21.13 -10.76
N ALA A 302 3.69 -21.06 -11.76
CA ALA A 302 4.02 -21.29 -13.16
C ALA A 302 4.65 -20.07 -13.87
N ARG A 303 4.19 -18.84 -13.61
CA ARG A 303 4.70 -17.62 -14.25
C ARG A 303 5.88 -17.01 -13.50
N ASP A 304 5.78 -16.87 -12.18
CA ASP A 304 6.83 -16.32 -11.32
C ASP A 304 7.11 -17.25 -10.12
N PRO A 305 7.89 -18.33 -10.32
CA PRO A 305 8.28 -19.24 -9.25
C PRO A 305 9.17 -18.56 -8.18
N GLY A 306 9.79 -17.42 -8.48
CA GLY A 306 10.60 -16.66 -7.52
C GLY A 306 9.72 -15.94 -6.50
N LEU A 307 8.73 -15.18 -6.98
CA LEU A 307 7.71 -14.56 -6.14
C LEU A 307 6.91 -15.62 -5.36
N ALA A 308 6.53 -16.72 -6.01
CA ALA A 308 5.86 -17.84 -5.36
C ALA A 308 6.68 -18.47 -4.20
N ALA A 309 8.01 -18.53 -4.31
CA ALA A 309 8.88 -18.99 -3.23
C ALA A 309 8.91 -18.02 -2.05
N MET A 310 8.88 -16.69 -2.31
CA MET A 310 8.77 -15.69 -1.24
C MET A 310 7.40 -15.71 -0.56
N MET A 311 6.32 -15.96 -1.30
CA MET A 311 4.98 -16.20 -0.72
C MET A 311 4.98 -17.41 0.21
N ALA A 312 5.55 -18.55 -0.23
CA ALA A 312 5.70 -19.74 0.60
C ALA A 312 6.54 -19.49 1.87
N ARG A 313 7.56 -18.62 1.78
CA ARG A 313 8.41 -18.22 2.92
C ARG A 313 7.70 -17.29 3.90
N ALA A 314 6.77 -16.45 3.46
CA ALA A 314 6.01 -15.54 4.32
C ALA A 314 4.76 -16.19 4.95
N TYR A 315 4.05 -17.04 4.21
CA TYR A 315 2.71 -17.53 4.54
C TYR A 315 2.60 -19.05 4.69
N GLY A 316 3.62 -19.81 4.28
CA GLY A 316 3.52 -21.25 4.08
C GLY A 316 2.69 -21.65 2.85
N ASP A 317 2.82 -22.91 2.41
CA ASP A 317 2.07 -23.45 1.27
C ASP A 317 0.78 -24.19 1.70
N GLY A 318 0.02 -23.57 2.61
CA GLY A 318 -1.18 -24.16 3.18
C GLY A 318 -2.32 -24.41 2.18
N PRO A 319 -3.27 -25.30 2.48
CA PRO A 319 -4.40 -25.61 1.60
C PRO A 319 -5.46 -24.49 1.55
N TRP A 320 -5.46 -23.54 2.49
CA TRP A 320 -6.44 -22.46 2.51
C TRP A 320 -6.34 -21.55 1.29
N ARG A 321 -7.51 -21.12 0.80
CA ARG A 321 -7.73 -20.09 -0.22
C ARG A 321 -8.94 -19.27 0.20
N TYR A 322 -8.94 -17.98 -0.09
CA TYR A 322 -10.03 -17.08 0.31
C TYR A 322 -11.44 -17.56 -0.13
N PRO A 323 -11.64 -18.13 -1.35
CA PRO A 323 -12.94 -18.68 -1.75
C PRO A 323 -13.52 -19.80 -0.86
N HIS A 324 -12.74 -20.41 0.03
CA HIS A 324 -13.24 -21.42 0.98
C HIS A 324 -14.07 -20.78 2.12
N ASP A 325 -13.69 -19.56 2.52
CA ASP A 325 -14.28 -18.81 3.63
C ASP A 325 -15.03 -17.55 3.16
N SER A 326 -15.13 -17.34 1.84
CA SER A 326 -15.63 -16.11 1.20
C SER A 326 -17.14 -15.87 1.46
N PRO A 327 -17.54 -14.69 1.94
CA PRO A 327 -18.95 -14.33 2.20
C PRO A 327 -19.86 -14.29 0.97
N GLY A 328 -19.30 -14.31 -0.24
CA GLY A 328 -19.99 -14.33 -1.52
C GLY A 328 -19.04 -14.71 -2.67
N GLN A 329 -19.53 -14.61 -3.91
CA GLN A 329 -18.70 -14.79 -5.11
C GLN A 329 -18.10 -13.44 -5.57
N PHE A 330 -16.87 -13.47 -6.06
CA PHE A 330 -16.32 -12.33 -6.80
C PHE A 330 -17.14 -12.07 -8.07
N ARG A 331 -17.33 -10.79 -8.39
CA ARG A 331 -18.12 -10.34 -9.54
C ARG A 331 -17.24 -9.46 -10.41
N GLU A 332 -17.18 -9.79 -11.70
CA GLU A 332 -16.55 -8.92 -12.68
C GLU A 332 -17.14 -7.51 -12.60
N ARG A 333 -16.26 -6.51 -12.67
CA ARG A 333 -16.69 -5.11 -12.62
C ARG A 333 -17.49 -4.82 -13.87
N SER A 334 -18.82 -4.79 -13.73
CA SER A 334 -19.70 -4.48 -14.86
C SER A 334 -19.24 -3.16 -15.47
N PRO A 335 -19.07 -3.07 -16.81
CA PRO A 335 -18.77 -1.80 -17.45
C PRO A 335 -19.80 -0.78 -16.99
N SER A 336 -19.35 0.29 -16.34
CA SER A 336 -20.27 1.34 -15.92
C SER A 336 -21.01 1.81 -17.15
N ARG A 337 -22.35 1.80 -17.14
CA ARG A 337 -23.12 2.49 -18.16
C ARG A 337 -22.62 3.93 -18.18
N THR A 338 -21.90 4.30 -19.23
CA THR A 338 -21.58 5.69 -19.53
C THR A 338 -22.90 6.43 -19.51
N ALA A 339 -23.03 7.43 -18.63
CA ALA A 339 -24.28 8.17 -18.51
C ALA A 339 -24.61 8.79 -19.86
N ASP A 340 -25.68 8.32 -20.52
CA ASP A 340 -26.09 8.82 -21.83
C ASP A 340 -26.32 10.33 -21.73
N PRO A 341 -25.55 11.17 -22.45
CA PRO A 341 -25.65 12.62 -22.34
C PRO A 341 -26.97 13.18 -22.89
N ALA A 342 -27.85 12.32 -23.42
CA ALA A 342 -29.17 12.64 -23.93
C ALA A 342 -30.34 12.36 -22.93
N ALA A 343 -30.06 11.81 -21.74
CA ALA A 343 -31.10 11.35 -20.80
C ALA A 343 -31.47 12.36 -19.70
N SER A 344 -31.48 13.67 -19.99
CA SER A 344 -31.75 14.75 -19.01
C SER A 344 -33.11 15.46 -19.17
N SER A 345 -34.11 14.83 -19.81
CA SER A 345 -35.46 15.40 -19.93
C SER A 345 -36.59 14.35 -19.94
N ALA A 346 -36.93 13.78 -18.78
CA ALA A 346 -38.19 13.07 -18.58
C ALA A 346 -38.67 13.19 -17.12
N THR A 347 -39.83 13.81 -16.90
CA THR A 347 -40.56 13.78 -15.62
C THR A 347 -41.18 12.40 -15.38
N ALA A 348 -41.14 11.89 -14.14
CA ALA A 348 -41.87 10.70 -13.74
C ALA A 348 -43.40 10.88 -13.93
N PRO A 349 -44.12 9.82 -14.34
CA PRO A 349 -44.98 9.14 -13.36
C PRO A 349 -45.12 7.61 -13.59
N GLY A 350 -45.81 6.92 -12.68
CA GLY A 350 -46.54 5.69 -13.02
C GLY A 350 -46.08 4.39 -12.34
N VAL A 351 -46.91 3.91 -11.41
CA VAL A 351 -46.85 2.58 -10.77
C VAL A 351 -47.27 1.47 -11.74
N SER A 352 -46.58 0.30 -11.78
CA SER A 352 -47.22 -1.03 -11.58
C SER A 352 -46.29 -2.28 -11.62
N ALA A 353 -46.61 -3.21 -10.70
CA ALA A 353 -46.38 -4.66 -10.56
C ALA A 353 -45.61 -5.56 -11.57
N SER A 354 -44.63 -6.32 -11.00
CA SER A 354 -44.55 -7.80 -10.94
C SER A 354 -43.96 -8.69 -12.08
N VAL A 355 -43.59 -9.93 -11.67
CA VAL A 355 -43.35 -11.21 -12.39
C VAL A 355 -41.88 -11.67 -12.63
N PHE A 356 -41.58 -12.88 -12.12
CA PHE A 356 -40.47 -13.83 -12.37
C PHE A 356 -41.04 -15.06 -13.14
N PRO A 357 -40.30 -16.16 -13.51
CA PRO A 357 -38.86 -16.49 -13.44
C PRO A 357 -38.23 -16.65 -14.88
N GLU A 358 -37.35 -17.57 -15.36
CA GLU A 358 -36.73 -18.87 -14.98
C GLU A 358 -35.29 -19.07 -15.57
N GLU A 359 -34.60 -20.11 -15.08
CA GLU A 359 -33.41 -20.84 -15.62
C GLU A 359 -33.92 -22.10 -16.40
N PRO A 360 -33.13 -22.95 -17.16
CA PRO A 360 -31.85 -23.54 -16.70
C PRO A 360 -30.80 -24.14 -17.69
N SER A 361 -29.61 -24.45 -17.15
CA SER A 361 -28.70 -25.56 -17.55
C SER A 361 -27.99 -25.49 -18.94
N SER A 362 -26.85 -26.14 -19.22
CA SER A 362 -26.35 -27.46 -18.80
C SER A 362 -24.82 -27.62 -19.11
N VAL A 363 -24.22 -28.78 -18.75
CA VAL A 363 -22.77 -29.08 -18.91
C VAL A 363 -22.56 -30.50 -19.47
N PRO A 364 -21.53 -30.73 -20.31
CA PRO A 364 -20.81 -32.00 -20.27
C PRO A 364 -19.26 -31.89 -20.30
N THR A 365 -18.60 -32.95 -19.83
CA THR A 365 -17.13 -33.11 -19.63
C THR A 365 -16.48 -33.94 -20.75
N LEU A 366 -15.14 -33.91 -20.93
CA LEU A 366 -14.25 -35.11 -20.92
C LEU A 366 -12.75 -34.86 -21.32
N SER A 367 -11.85 -35.38 -20.47
CA SER A 367 -10.53 -36.06 -20.69
C SER A 367 -9.42 -35.60 -21.68
N ALA A 368 -8.17 -35.85 -21.27
CA ALA A 368 -6.90 -35.73 -22.04
C ALA A 368 -6.26 -37.11 -22.37
N PRO A 369 -5.21 -37.17 -23.22
CA PRO A 369 -3.78 -37.15 -22.77
C PRO A 369 -2.85 -36.34 -23.74
N GLY A 370 -1.51 -36.23 -23.61
CA GLY A 370 -0.54 -36.63 -22.56
C GLY A 370 0.85 -37.07 -23.12
N VAL A 371 1.81 -37.39 -22.23
CA VAL A 371 3.07 -38.19 -22.42
C VAL A 371 4.35 -37.54 -23.01
N GLU A 372 5.43 -37.53 -22.20
CA GLU A 372 6.92 -37.61 -22.48
C GLU A 372 7.62 -36.59 -23.44
N ASP A 373 8.94 -36.31 -23.40
CA ASP A 373 10.06 -36.41 -22.41
C ASP A 373 11.26 -35.54 -22.95
N GLY A 374 12.29 -35.21 -22.15
CA GLY A 374 13.54 -34.62 -22.69
C GLY A 374 14.51 -33.90 -21.71
N MET A 375 15.78 -34.31 -21.71
CA MET A 375 16.94 -33.61 -21.11
C MET A 375 17.57 -32.58 -22.11
N GLU A 376 18.65 -31.79 -21.87
CA GLU A 376 19.72 -31.80 -20.85
C GLU A 376 20.36 -30.39 -20.58
N ARG A 377 21.45 -30.36 -19.79
CA ARG A 377 22.06 -29.28 -18.99
C ARG A 377 23.01 -28.29 -19.70
N SER A 378 23.17 -27.08 -19.13
CA SER A 378 24.46 -26.40 -18.77
C SER A 378 24.17 -25.10 -17.97
N ARG A 379 24.78 -24.80 -16.80
CA ARG A 379 26.13 -24.22 -16.52
C ARG A 379 26.41 -22.91 -17.30
N LEU A 380 26.88 -21.79 -16.71
CA LEU A 380 27.53 -21.50 -15.40
C LEU A 380 27.41 -19.99 -15.01
N ALA A 381 27.59 -19.64 -13.72
CA ALA A 381 27.96 -18.34 -13.05
C ALA A 381 27.78 -16.97 -13.77
N ALA A 382 27.41 -15.84 -13.10
CA ALA A 382 28.03 -15.28 -11.89
C ALA A 382 27.19 -14.18 -11.18
N SER A 383 27.75 -13.60 -10.10
CA SER A 383 27.11 -12.71 -9.10
C SER A 383 27.10 -11.20 -9.39
N ALA A 384 26.11 -10.47 -8.86
CA ALA A 384 26.26 -9.24 -8.05
C ALA A 384 24.88 -8.77 -7.50
N ALA A 385 24.84 -8.00 -6.41
CA ALA A 385 23.60 -7.63 -5.70
C ALA A 385 23.55 -6.15 -5.24
N GLY A 386 22.35 -5.70 -4.86
CA GLY A 386 22.07 -4.39 -4.24
C GLY A 386 21.64 -3.29 -5.24
N GLY A 387 20.71 -2.39 -4.90
CA GLY A 387 19.89 -2.31 -3.69
C GLY A 387 19.47 -0.86 -3.36
N GLY A 388 18.24 -0.66 -2.88
CA GLY A 388 17.71 0.64 -2.47
C GLY A 388 16.19 0.67 -2.57
N ALA A 389 15.50 0.96 -1.48
CA ALA A 389 14.03 0.92 -1.39
C ALA A 389 13.49 2.26 -0.90
N GLY A 390 12.42 2.75 -1.53
CA GLY A 390 11.63 3.89 -1.09
C GLY A 390 10.17 3.48 -1.13
N GLY A 391 9.59 3.15 0.03
CA GLY A 391 8.22 2.66 0.13
C GLY A 391 7.23 3.78 -0.23
N CYS A 392 6.62 3.66 -1.40
CA CYS A 392 5.57 4.57 -1.85
C CYS A 392 4.23 4.20 -1.20
N LEU A 393 3.31 5.17 -1.10
CA LEU A 393 1.94 4.91 -0.69
C LEU A 393 1.15 4.27 -1.84
N GLY A 394 1.40 2.97 -2.04
CA GLY A 394 0.58 2.09 -2.88
C GLY A 394 -0.90 2.26 -2.56
N THR A 395 -1.72 2.35 -3.60
CA THR A 395 -3.15 2.68 -3.46
C THR A 395 -3.92 2.13 -4.65
N CYS A 396 -4.66 1.04 -4.43
CA CYS A 396 -5.23 0.20 -5.48
C CYS A 396 -6.15 0.97 -6.44
N MET A 397 -5.85 0.88 -7.74
CA MET A 397 -6.59 1.60 -8.79
C MET A 397 -7.87 0.86 -9.25
N PRO A 398 -9.05 1.51 -9.20
CA PRO A 398 -10.26 1.04 -9.87
C PRO A 398 -10.19 1.41 -11.37
N GLY A 399 -9.36 0.69 -12.11
CA GLY A 399 -8.82 1.05 -13.44
C GLY A 399 -9.81 1.57 -14.50
N ALA A 400 -9.29 2.44 -15.38
CA ALA A 400 -9.98 2.99 -16.54
C ALA A 400 -9.13 2.77 -17.81
N SER A 401 -9.70 2.13 -18.83
CA SER A 401 -8.98 1.70 -20.03
C SER A 401 -8.76 2.84 -21.04
N GLY A 402 -7.52 3.01 -21.51
CA GLY A 402 -7.14 4.06 -22.45
C GLY A 402 -7.63 3.84 -23.89
N GLY A 403 -8.08 4.93 -24.53
CA GLY A 403 -8.37 4.97 -25.97
C GLY A 403 -7.09 5.02 -26.82
N ARG A 404 -7.08 4.36 -27.97
CA ARG A 404 -5.90 4.25 -28.84
C ARG A 404 -5.67 5.54 -29.66
N GLY A 405 -4.43 6.04 -29.65
CA GLY A 405 -3.95 7.08 -30.58
C GLY A 405 -2.43 7.01 -30.67
N ALA A 406 -1.87 6.81 -31.87
CA ALA A 406 -0.44 6.53 -32.06
C ALA A 406 0.23 7.54 -33.00
N SER A 407 1.32 8.17 -32.54
CA SER A 407 2.41 8.70 -33.37
C SER A 407 3.66 8.97 -32.49
N PRO A 408 4.89 8.94 -33.04
CA PRO A 408 6.10 8.79 -32.23
C PRO A 408 6.96 10.07 -32.11
N GLY A 409 7.84 10.13 -31.10
CA GLY A 409 8.99 11.03 -31.10
C GLY A 409 9.72 11.22 -29.77
N CYS A 410 11.01 10.90 -29.73
CA CYS A 410 11.99 11.22 -28.68
C CYS A 410 11.77 10.54 -27.30
N GLY A 411 12.80 10.06 -26.58
CA GLY A 411 14.21 9.92 -26.96
C GLY A 411 15.01 9.14 -25.91
N THR A 412 15.96 8.31 -26.34
CA THR A 412 16.81 7.48 -25.46
C THR A 412 18.10 8.17 -25.05
N ALA A 413 18.31 8.45 -23.75
CA ALA A 413 19.63 8.72 -23.18
C ALA A 413 19.63 8.66 -21.62
N VAL A 414 20.85 8.61 -21.06
CA VAL A 414 21.21 8.80 -19.62
C VAL A 414 20.95 7.62 -18.68
N TRP A 415 21.99 6.79 -18.51
CA TRP A 415 22.26 5.95 -17.33
C TRP A 415 23.77 6.01 -17.01
N ALA A 416 24.14 5.68 -15.76
CA ALA A 416 25.45 5.87 -15.08
C ALA A 416 25.61 7.28 -14.43
N THR A 417 26.19 7.45 -13.22
CA THR A 417 27.28 6.68 -12.53
C THR A 417 27.25 6.71 -10.98
N LEU A 418 27.67 5.60 -10.33
CA LEU A 418 28.17 5.43 -8.93
C LEU A 418 27.21 5.73 -7.72
N ARG A 419 27.21 5.08 -6.53
CA ARG A 419 28.19 4.35 -5.64
C ARG A 419 29.00 5.23 -4.68
N ASP A 420 29.34 4.89 -3.41
CA ASP A 420 29.14 3.71 -2.51
C ASP A 420 29.09 4.17 -1.01
N ALA A 421 28.52 3.37 -0.08
CA ALA A 421 28.72 3.48 1.40
C ALA A 421 28.35 2.17 2.15
N ILE A 422 28.75 1.99 3.43
CA ILE A 422 28.83 0.66 4.11
C ILE A 422 28.26 0.60 5.55
N VAL A 423 27.56 -0.52 5.82
CA VAL A 423 27.28 -1.26 7.08
C VAL A 423 27.62 -0.64 8.45
N GLY A 424 26.64 -0.69 9.38
CA GLY A 424 26.86 -0.69 10.83
C GLY A 424 25.88 -1.60 11.58
N GLN A 425 26.37 -2.54 12.40
CA GLN A 425 25.56 -3.31 13.36
C GLN A 425 25.58 -2.66 14.74
N ALA A 426 24.47 -2.73 15.47
CA ALA A 426 24.42 -2.43 16.90
C ALA A 426 23.64 -3.53 17.64
N ALA A 427 24.34 -4.31 18.47
CA ALA A 427 23.72 -5.30 19.36
C ALA A 427 23.48 -4.68 20.74
N HIS A 428 22.35 -5.00 21.38
CA HIS A 428 22.09 -4.57 22.75
C HIS A 428 22.96 -5.33 23.76
N PRO A 429 23.71 -4.64 24.66
CA PRO A 429 24.22 -5.26 25.86
C PRO A 429 23.09 -5.37 26.90
N MET A 430 22.70 -6.59 27.27
CA MET A 430 21.80 -6.79 28.42
C MET A 430 22.54 -6.45 29.72
N SER A 431 22.10 -5.41 30.42
CA SER A 431 22.47 -5.19 31.82
C SER A 431 21.75 -6.20 32.71
N LYS A 432 22.50 -6.92 33.56
CA LYS A 432 21.93 -7.74 34.62
C LYS A 432 21.50 -6.85 35.79
N LEU A 433 20.32 -7.12 36.33
CA LEU A 433 19.91 -6.68 37.66
C LEU A 433 19.37 -7.89 38.41
N SER A 434 19.95 -8.15 39.60
CA SER A 434 19.75 -9.30 40.49
C SER A 434 19.72 -10.67 39.80
#